data_AF-A0A974TQM4-F1
#
_entry.id   AF-A0A974TQM4-F1
#
_cell.length_a   1.000
_cell.length_b   1.000
_cell.length_c   1.000
_cell.angle_alpha   90.00
_cell.angle_beta   90.00
_cell.angle_gamma   90.00
#
_symmetry.space_group_name_H-M   'P 1'
#
loop_
_entity.id
_entity.type
_entity.pdbx_description
1 polymer ?
#
loop_
_entity_poly.entity_id
_entity_poly.type
_entity_poly.pdbx_seq_one_letter_code
_entity_poly.pdbx_strand_id
1 'polypeptide(L)' 'MDRPELETEKFYWARRRGSSRTEIVMVSSVFGGEREFWTVAVMGSESHAMLDNFEFFSAVDCPAGLHYSPSLQDLDDRH' A
#
# COMPACT_ATOMS: atom_id res chain seq x y z
N MET A 1 3.43 11.09 -18.43
CA MET A 1 3.96 10.24 -17.34
C MET A 1 2.85 9.29 -16.96
N ASP A 2 2.92 8.08 -17.49
CA ASP A 2 1.97 7.00 -17.23
C ASP A 2 1.96 6.75 -15.71
N ARG A 3 0.85 7.02 -15.02
CA ARG A 3 0.76 6.66 -13.60
C ARG A 3 0.59 5.14 -13.59
N PRO A 4 1.44 4.36 -12.88
CA PRO A 4 1.27 2.92 -12.81
C PRO A 4 -0.15 2.60 -12.34
N GLU A 5 -0.75 1.56 -12.91
CA GLU A 5 -2.07 1.10 -12.52
C GLU A 5 -1.98 0.55 -11.10
N LEU A 6 -2.24 1.43 -10.12
CA LEU A 6 -2.20 1.07 -8.71
C LEU A 6 -3.41 0.22 -8.37
N GLU A 7 -3.18 -0.80 -7.56
CA GLU A 7 -4.17 -1.66 -6.91
C GLU A 7 -4.13 -1.44 -5.39
N THR A 8 -5.29 -1.58 -4.75
CA THR A 8 -5.44 -1.49 -3.30
C THR A 8 -4.89 -2.73 -2.59
N GLU A 9 -4.51 -2.57 -1.33
CA GLU A 9 -3.92 -3.61 -0.48
C GLU A 9 -2.64 -4.24 -1.08
N LYS A 10 -2.00 -3.52 -2.02
CA LYS A 10 -0.69 -3.86 -2.58
C LYS A 10 0.38 -2.90 -2.10
N PHE A 11 1.59 -3.44 -2.02
CA PHE A 11 2.80 -2.73 -1.65
C PHE A 11 3.52 -2.21 -2.89
N TYR A 12 4.05 -1.01 -2.80
CA TYR A 12 4.80 -0.36 -3.87
C TYR A 12 6.06 0.28 -3.33
N TRP A 13 7.11 0.27 -4.14
CA TRP A 13 8.19 1.21 -3.99
C TRP A 13 7.70 2.59 -4.40
N ALA A 14 7.75 3.52 -3.46
CA ALA A 14 7.35 4.90 -3.69
C ALA A 14 8.36 5.86 -3.07
N ARG A 15 8.30 7.11 -3.51
CA ARG A 15 9.06 8.20 -2.92
C ARG A 15 8.12 9.36 -2.65
N ARG A 16 8.18 9.89 -1.44
CA ARG A 16 7.44 11.10 -1.10
C ARG A 16 7.97 12.28 -1.94
N ARG A 17 7.08 13.06 -2.55
CA ARG A 17 7.47 14.26 -3.30
C ARG A 17 8.22 15.22 -2.37
N GLY A 18 9.40 15.67 -2.80
CA GLY A 18 10.30 16.50 -1.99
C GLY A 18 11.27 15.71 -1.10
N SER A 19 11.16 14.39 -1.02
CA SER A 19 12.16 13.50 -0.42
C SER A 19 13.07 12.91 -1.51
N SER A 20 14.32 12.60 -1.15
CA SER A 20 15.23 11.81 -1.98
C SER A 20 15.18 10.31 -1.66
N ARG A 21 14.49 9.92 -0.59
CA ARG A 21 14.45 8.55 -0.10
C ARG A 21 13.25 7.80 -0.67
N THR A 22 13.52 6.62 -1.23
CA THR A 22 12.50 5.64 -1.61
C THR A 22 12.16 4.75 -0.41
N GLU A 23 10.89 4.44 -0.26
CA GLU A 23 10.32 3.65 0.82
C GLU A 23 9.24 2.70 0.29
N ILE A 24 8.96 1.64 1.05
CA ILE A 24 7.85 0.73 0.75
C ILE A 24 6.60 1.32 1.41
N VAL A 25 5.55 1.46 0.62
CA VAL A 25 4.24 1.92 1.07
C VAL A 25 3.16 0.97 0.60
N MET A 26 2.00 1.01 1.25
CA MET A 26 0.82 0.27 0.82
C MET A 26 -0.26 1.25 0.35
N VAL A 27 -0.90 0.94 -0.77
CA VAL A 27 -2.08 1.67 -1.22
C VAL A 27 -3.30 1.08 -0.50
N SER A 28 -4.04 1.89 0.25
CA SER A 28 -5.18 1.44 1.03
C SER A 28 -6.47 2.16 0.62
N SER A 29 -7.54 1.39 0.51
CA SER A 29 -8.91 1.88 0.27
C SER A 29 -9.75 1.97 1.54
N VAL A 30 -9.12 2.04 2.73
CA VAL A 30 -9.83 2.06 4.03
C VAL A 30 -10.84 3.21 4.15
N PHE A 31 -10.61 4.34 3.46
CA PHE A 31 -11.51 5.50 3.47
C PHE A 31 -12.55 5.49 2.34
N GLY A 32 -12.49 4.54 1.41
CA GLY A 32 -13.43 4.44 0.30
C GLY A 32 -12.89 3.60 -0.85
N GLY A 33 -13.79 2.90 -1.55
CA GLY A 33 -13.45 2.06 -2.71
C GLY A 33 -13.10 2.84 -3.97
N GLU A 34 -13.59 4.09 -4.10
CA GLU A 34 -13.27 4.94 -5.23
C GLU A 34 -11.82 5.44 -5.14
N ARG A 35 -11.14 5.53 -6.30
CA ARG A 35 -9.72 5.87 -6.39
C ARG A 35 -9.35 7.22 -5.76
N GLU A 36 -10.30 8.15 -5.70
CA GLU A 36 -10.11 9.46 -5.05
C GLU A 36 -9.98 9.38 -3.52
N PHE A 37 -10.52 8.32 -2.89
CA PHE A 37 -10.43 8.10 -1.45
C PHE A 37 -9.24 7.21 -1.07
N TRP A 38 -8.48 6.72 -2.05
CA TRP A 38 -7.33 5.87 -1.77
C TRP A 38 -6.20 6.66 -1.13
N THR A 39 -5.55 6.02 -0.17
CA THR A 39 -4.48 6.60 0.62
C THR A 39 -3.24 5.73 0.58
N VAL A 40 -2.13 6.28 1.02
CA VAL A 40 -0.84 5.65 1.18
C VAL A 40 -0.60 5.44 2.66
N ALA A 41 -0.53 4.18 3.08
CA ALA A 41 -0.06 3.80 4.40
C ALA A 41 1.46 3.64 4.36
N VAL A 42 2.16 4.44 5.17
CA VAL A 42 3.63 4.42 5.27
C VAL A 42 4.05 3.34 6.27
N MET A 43 4.93 2.43 5.84
CA MET A 43 5.37 1.33 6.70
C MET A 43 6.11 1.85 7.94
N GLY A 44 5.69 1.40 9.13
CA GLY A 44 6.22 1.87 10.42
C GLY A 44 5.57 3.16 10.92
N SER A 45 4.51 3.63 10.28
CA SER A 45 3.68 4.76 10.73
C SER A 45 2.20 4.43 10.62
N GLU A 46 1.39 4.94 11.53
CA GLU A 46 -0.08 4.87 11.45
C GLU A 46 -0.67 5.98 10.55
N SER A 47 0.19 6.78 9.91
CA SER A 47 -0.24 7.90 9.09
C SER A 47 -0.63 7.47 7.68
N HIS A 48 -1.79 7.94 7.25
CA HIS A 48 -2.25 7.85 5.87
C HIS A 48 -2.02 9.18 5.15
N ALA A 49 -1.53 9.12 3.92
CA ALA A 49 -1.30 10.28 3.08
C ALA A 49 -1.94 10.12 1.70
N MET A 50 -2.21 11.23 1.01
CA MET A 50 -2.79 11.19 -0.33
C MET A 50 -1.81 10.56 -1.33
N LEU A 51 -2.33 9.82 -2.31
CA LEU A 51 -1.55 9.25 -3.42
C LEU A 51 -0.69 10.31 -4.13
N ASP A 52 -1.24 11.52 -4.35
CA ASP A 52 -0.53 12.62 -4.99
C ASP A 52 0.64 13.19 -4.17
N ASN A 53 0.83 12.77 -2.92
CA ASN A 53 2.04 13.13 -2.18
C ASN A 53 3.24 12.23 -2.56
N PHE A 54 3.03 11.20 -3.36
CA PHE A 54 4.03 10.20 -3.70
C PHE A 54 4.23 10.05 -5.21
N GLU A 55 5.42 9.59 -5.56
CA GLU A 55 5.77 9.05 -6.85
C GLU A 55 5.94 7.54 -6.70
N PHE A 56 5.18 6.77 -7.48
CA PHE A 56 5.18 5.30 -7.43
C PHE A 56 6.07 4.75 -8.55
N PHE A 57 6.86 3.72 -8.24
CA PHE A 57 7.80 3.12 -9.17
C PHE A 57 7.38 1.72 -9.62
N SER A 58 7.45 0.73 -8.72
CA SER A 58 7.06 -0.66 -9.01
C SER A 58 6.28 -1.24 -7.85
N ALA A 59 5.40 -2.20 -8.14
CA ALA A 59 4.86 -3.07 -7.11
C ALA A 59 6.01 -3.84 -6.44
N VAL A 60 5.85 -4.14 -5.16
CA VAL A 60 6.73 -5.07 -4.44
C VAL A 60 6.21 -6.47 -4.72
N ASP A 61 7.02 -7.28 -5.38
CA ASP A 61 6.70 -8.69 -5.59
C ASP A 61 6.62 -9.42 -4.25
N CYS A 62 5.53 -10.16 -4.05
CA CYS A 62 5.49 -11.16 -3.00
C CYS A 62 6.40 -12.32 -3.44
N PRO A 63 7.38 -12.74 -2.63
CA PRO A 63 8.22 -13.87 -2.98
C PRO A 63 7.35 -15.11 -3.19
N ALA A 64 7.40 -15.67 -4.40
CA ALA A 64 6.64 -16.86 -4.76
C ALA A 64 7.00 -18.00 -3.79
N GLY A 65 6.02 -18.39 -2.96
CA GLY A 65 6.21 -19.38 -1.88
C GLY A 65 5.63 -18.95 -0.53
N LEU A 66 5.39 -17.66 -0.29
CA LEU A 66 4.57 -17.19 0.84
C LEU A 66 3.09 -17.25 0.47
N HIS A 67 2.56 -18.47 0.31
CA HIS A 67 1.11 -18.67 0.40
C HIS A 67 0.74 -18.54 1.88
N TYR A 68 0.57 -17.30 2.35
CA TYR A 68 -0.08 -17.07 3.65
C TYR A 68 -1.54 -17.48 3.47
N SER A 69 -1.84 -18.75 3.75
CA SER A 69 -3.20 -19.14 4.06
C SER A 69 -3.50 -18.47 5.41
N PRO A 70 -4.37 -17.45 5.48
CA PRO A 70 -4.82 -16.99 6.79
C PRO A 70 -5.49 -18.20 7.43
N SER A 71 -4.82 -18.81 8.41
CA SER A 71 -5.41 -19.86 9.20
C SER A 71 -6.70 -19.29 9.79
N LEU A 72 -7.79 -20.06 9.70
CA LEU A 72 -9.12 -19.74 10.24
C LEU A 72 -9.13 -19.29 11.71
N GLN A 73 -8.00 -19.36 12.41
CA GLN A 73 -7.76 -18.84 13.75
C GLN A 73 -7.61 -17.31 13.81
N ASP A 74 -7.22 -16.62 12.74
CA ASP A 74 -7.07 -15.15 12.72
C ASP A 74 -8.42 -14.41 12.53
N LEU A 75 -9.49 -15.15 12.22
CA LEU A 75 -10.86 -14.63 12.12
C LEU A 75 -11.60 -14.63 13.47
N ASP A 76 -11.13 -15.39 14.47
CA ASP A 76 -11.78 -15.52 15.78
C ASP A 76 -11.36 -14.41 16.77
N ASP A 77 -10.23 -13.75 16.52
CA ASP A 77 -9.70 -12.64 17.35
C ASP A 77 -10.28 -11.25 16.99
N ARG A 78 -11.24 -11.18 16.06
CA ARG A 78 -12.04 -9.96 15.81
C ARG A 78 -13.37 -10.04 16.55
N HIS A 79 -13.35 -9.96 17.87
CA HIS A 79 -14.55 -9.82 18.70
C HIS A 79 -14.47 -8.61 19.64
#